data_AF-C6LJZ3-F1
#
_entry.id   AF-C6LJZ3-F1
#
_cell.length_a   1.000
_cell.length_b   1.000
_cell.length_c   1.000
_cell.angle_alpha   90.00
_cell.angle_beta   90.00
_cell.angle_gamma   90.00
#
_symmetry.space_group_name_H-M   'P 1'
#
loop_
_entity.id
_entity.type
_entity.pdbx_description
1 polymer ?
#
loop_
_entity_poly.entity_id
_entity_poly.type
_entity_poly.pdbx_seq_one_letter_code
_entity_poly.pdbx_strand_id
1 'polypeptide(L)'
;MKTAKTAASLSGAVKSAAAGPLGAAIGAAIQNRGTVKKIILVFIILLMLPVLFVLMLPGLIFGSLLENTGALNSNAQINDNIRAANQAIVEVLRENHNDILSEVNAAASGIPEGDTVSITDPYAYYISVNANLLIAQFCASRDNYEDINIRELKRIIRKNKSGLFSYDVSTEAVTMQVTIEGGVEGESEQATEAQTQTVTFTRHNFEIKYAGDSYFADHVFQLTDQQKKTAEAYAENMTRFFGTAASGVATANVSDEVLAYRPAVERAAAKYGMSDYVDLILAVMMQESGGRYLDVMQAAEGGFNTRYPHVPNGITDPEYSIECGVQELKYALDKAGCTGPTDLDRIKLALQGYNYGSGYIDWAMERDGGYTKENAIAYSDMMCARPSWPYSRYGDKEYVDHVLQYYIITNTGGTYPANGMQIPHYLQTDYGNIPYGGGSIASSGCGPTSFAMVASYLTGTTISPIDAVSWCGNSYYMPGVGTYWSYFAAAASHFGCGSVTQTSDPNAVLTALSQGRPVISSQRAGIFTSGGHFIVLRGVTASGKVLVNDPNDSSSKNFINREFDMMSEIHSTANAYWIFDKK
;
A
#
# COMPACT_ATOMS: atom_id res chain seq x y z
N MET A 1 69.78 30.18 -18.41
CA MET A 1 70.71 29.10 -18.81
C MET A 1 70.81 28.11 -17.67
N LYS A 2 70.47 26.82 -17.93
CA LYS A 2 71.11 25.57 -17.40
C LYS A 2 71.23 25.37 -15.87
N THR A 3 71.03 24.21 -15.24
CA THR A 3 70.43 22.88 -15.51
C THR A 3 70.51 22.10 -14.19
N ALA A 4 69.45 21.35 -13.90
CA ALA A 4 69.25 20.14 -13.10
C ALA A 4 70.43 19.29 -12.50
N LYS A 5 70.08 18.56 -11.40
CA LYS A 5 70.59 17.27 -10.82
C LYS A 5 71.88 17.36 -9.96
N THR A 6 72.08 16.66 -8.83
CA THR A 6 71.73 15.27 -8.45
C THR A 6 71.87 15.07 -6.91
N ALA A 7 71.29 13.97 -6.42
CA ALA A 7 71.10 13.55 -5.04
C ALA A 7 72.34 13.04 -4.25
N ALA A 8 72.17 13.07 -2.92
CA ALA A 8 72.64 12.14 -1.87
C ALA A 8 74.14 11.98 -1.57
N SER A 9 74.52 12.36 -0.33
CA SER A 9 75.23 11.44 0.57
C SER A 9 74.91 11.78 2.04
N LEU A 10 74.30 10.81 2.74
CA LEU A 10 74.33 10.73 4.20
C LEU A 10 75.74 10.25 4.61
N SER A 11 76.36 10.91 5.58
CA SER A 11 76.88 10.27 6.80
C SER A 11 77.84 11.21 7.54
N GLY A 12 77.56 11.45 8.81
CA GLY A 12 78.52 12.11 9.70
C GLY A 12 77.84 12.85 10.85
N ALA A 13 77.96 12.28 12.06
CA ALA A 13 77.68 12.90 13.36
C ALA A 13 76.23 12.90 13.85
N VAL A 14 75.64 11.70 13.93
CA VAL A 14 74.96 11.29 15.17
C VAL A 14 76.03 11.17 16.25
N LYS A 15 76.04 12.09 17.22
CA LYS A 15 76.48 11.86 18.60
C LYS A 15 76.04 13.06 19.46
N SER A 16 75.42 12.74 20.59
CA SER A 16 74.94 13.60 21.69
C SER A 16 73.72 14.52 21.43
N ALA A 17 72.52 13.95 21.50
CA ALA A 17 71.35 14.54 22.18
C ALA A 17 70.19 13.53 22.26
N ALA A 18 70.45 12.34 22.79
CA ALA A 18 69.41 11.37 23.17
C ALA A 18 69.23 11.43 24.69
N ALA A 19 68.44 12.38 25.18
CA ALA A 19 67.98 12.45 26.57
C ALA A 19 66.78 13.40 26.68
N GLY A 20 65.61 12.97 26.19
CA GLY A 20 64.37 13.71 26.34
C GLY A 20 63.15 12.94 25.82
N PRO A 21 61.94 13.17 26.38
CA PRO A 21 60.74 12.40 26.07
C PRO A 21 60.32 12.45 24.59
N LEU A 22 60.68 13.51 23.87
CA LEU A 22 60.50 13.59 22.40
C LEU A 22 61.44 12.68 21.60
N GLY A 23 62.67 12.44 22.08
CA GLY A 23 63.60 11.51 21.42
C GLY A 23 63.16 10.05 21.55
N ALA A 24 62.55 9.71 22.69
CA ALA A 24 61.93 8.39 22.91
C ALA A 24 60.67 8.19 22.04
N ALA A 25 59.85 9.23 21.85
CA ALA A 25 58.66 9.18 20.99
C ALA A 25 59.02 9.02 19.50
N ILE A 26 60.08 9.69 19.02
CA ILE A 26 60.57 9.56 17.64
C ILE A 26 61.27 8.21 17.43
N GLY A 27 62.02 7.72 18.42
CA GLY A 27 62.61 6.37 18.40
C GLY A 27 61.55 5.26 18.34
N ALA A 28 60.46 5.39 19.11
CA ALA A 28 59.33 4.47 19.09
C ALA A 28 58.53 4.55 17.77
N ALA A 29 58.36 5.74 17.20
CA ALA A 29 57.71 5.93 15.90
C ALA A 29 58.52 5.33 14.73
N ILE A 30 59.85 5.29 14.83
CA ILE A 30 60.74 4.68 13.82
C ILE A 30 60.82 3.15 14.00
N GLN A 31 60.78 2.63 15.24
CA GLN A 31 60.71 1.18 15.49
C GLN A 31 59.37 0.55 15.10
N ASN A 32 58.30 1.36 15.07
CA ASN A 32 56.94 0.88 14.77
C ASN A 32 56.35 1.54 13.52
N ARG A 33 57.17 1.68 12.45
CA ARG A 33 56.73 2.24 11.15
C ARG A 33 55.47 1.57 10.58
N GLY A 34 55.26 0.28 10.85
CA GLY A 34 54.03 -0.43 10.47
C GLY A 34 52.80 0.04 11.26
N THR A 35 52.97 0.31 12.56
CA THR A 35 51.91 0.76 13.47
C THR A 35 51.59 2.25 13.25
N VAL A 36 52.60 3.09 13.01
CA VAL A 36 52.39 4.52 12.66
C VAL A 36 51.71 4.66 11.29
N LYS A 37 52.09 3.84 10.30
CA LYS A 37 51.35 3.78 9.02
C LYS A 37 49.91 3.33 9.21
N LYS A 38 49.64 2.34 10.07
CA LYS A 38 48.28 1.90 10.40
C LYS A 38 47.48 2.99 11.12
N ILE A 39 48.07 3.73 12.06
CA ILE A 39 47.39 4.82 12.79
C ILE A 39 47.09 6.00 11.86
N ILE A 40 48.04 6.41 11.01
CA ILE A 40 47.81 7.47 10.03
C ILE A 40 46.78 7.03 8.99
N LEU A 41 46.83 5.78 8.53
CA LEU A 41 45.83 5.22 7.61
C LEU A 41 44.44 5.17 8.27
N VAL A 42 44.34 4.76 9.54
CA VAL A 42 43.08 4.76 10.30
C VAL A 42 42.57 6.17 10.47
N PHE A 43 43.41 7.17 10.79
CA PHE A 43 42.99 8.56 10.87
C PHE A 43 42.53 9.13 9.52
N ILE A 44 43.23 8.81 8.42
CA ILE A 44 42.81 9.21 7.07
C ILE A 44 41.48 8.54 6.71
N ILE A 45 41.31 7.25 7.01
CA ILE A 45 40.04 6.53 6.81
C ILE A 45 38.92 7.15 7.66
N LEU A 46 39.20 7.49 8.91
CA LEU A 46 38.23 8.09 9.85
C LEU A 46 37.83 9.52 9.43
N LEU A 47 38.75 10.29 8.84
CA LEU A 47 38.49 11.63 8.27
C LEU A 47 37.83 11.56 6.89
N MET A 48 38.09 10.51 6.11
CA MET A 48 37.47 10.28 4.81
C MET A 48 36.06 9.70 4.94
N LEU A 49 35.72 8.99 6.02
CA LEU A 49 34.41 8.39 6.27
C LEU A 49 33.25 9.41 6.23
N PRO A 50 33.33 10.58 6.90
CA PRO A 50 32.32 11.63 6.79
C PRO A 50 32.24 12.24 5.40
N VAL A 51 33.37 12.38 4.70
CA VAL A 51 33.42 12.95 3.34
C VAL A 51 32.85 11.98 2.31
N LEU A 52 33.14 10.68 2.43
CA LEU A 52 32.53 9.61 1.64
C LEU A 52 31.02 9.55 1.89
N PHE A 53 30.58 9.63 3.15
CA PHE A 53 29.17 9.65 3.51
C PHE A 53 28.42 10.81 2.83
N VAL A 54 29.01 12.02 2.85
CA VAL A 54 28.45 13.22 2.22
C VAL A 54 28.45 13.13 0.68
N LEU A 55 29.48 12.53 0.08
CA LEU A 55 29.54 12.26 -1.36
C LEU A 55 28.60 11.13 -1.80
N MET A 56 28.01 10.38 -0.85
CA MET A 56 27.09 9.27 -1.09
C MET A 56 25.62 9.61 -0.83
N LEU A 57 25.31 10.90 -0.61
CA LEU A 57 23.95 11.38 -0.42
C LEU A 57 23.26 11.57 -1.78
N PRO A 58 22.11 10.94 -2.04
CA PRO A 58 21.33 11.19 -3.24
C PRO A 58 20.92 12.66 -3.34
N GLY A 59 21.39 13.36 -4.36
CA GLY A 59 21.11 14.80 -4.54
C GLY A 59 19.62 15.12 -4.62
N LEU A 60 18.78 14.16 -5.03
CA LEU A 60 17.33 14.33 -5.11
C LEU A 60 16.68 14.46 -3.72
N ILE A 61 17.34 13.95 -2.68
CA ILE A 61 16.85 13.92 -1.31
C ILE A 61 17.48 15.02 -0.48
N PHE A 62 18.79 15.22 -0.62
CA PHE A 62 19.57 16.13 0.22
C PHE A 62 19.81 17.50 -0.43
N GLY A 63 19.50 17.64 -1.72
CA GLY A 63 19.81 18.84 -2.50
C GLY A 63 21.30 19.03 -2.74
N SER A 64 21.68 20.22 -3.19
CA SER A 64 23.08 20.59 -3.37
C SER A 64 23.73 20.87 -2.01
N LEU A 65 24.95 20.35 -1.79
CA LEU A 65 25.75 20.65 -0.59
C LEU A 65 26.22 22.11 -0.52
N LEU A 66 26.10 22.85 -1.63
CA LEU A 66 26.48 24.26 -1.73
C LEU A 66 25.31 25.20 -1.40
N GLU A 67 24.09 24.70 -1.41
CA GLU A 67 22.88 25.47 -1.11
C GLU A 67 22.25 24.96 0.17
N ASN A 68 21.91 25.86 1.10
CA ASN A 68 21.26 25.47 2.34
C ASN A 68 19.78 25.17 2.08
N THR A 69 19.49 23.95 1.64
CA THR A 69 18.13 23.45 1.43
C THR A 69 17.39 23.17 2.72
N GLY A 70 18.08 23.10 3.87
CA GLY A 70 17.53 22.68 5.16
C GLY A 70 17.45 21.16 5.34
N ALA A 71 17.55 20.38 4.25
CA ALA A 71 17.38 18.93 4.27
C ALA A 71 18.41 18.21 5.16
N LEU A 72 19.68 18.61 5.13
CA LEU A 72 20.73 18.03 5.98
C LEU A 72 20.48 18.20 7.50
N ASN A 73 19.58 19.10 7.89
CA ASN A 73 19.24 19.39 9.27
C ASN A 73 17.78 19.05 9.62
N SER A 74 17.03 18.42 8.71
CA SER A 74 15.59 18.14 8.89
C SER A 74 15.19 16.78 8.33
N ASN A 75 14.97 15.83 9.23
CA ASN A 75 14.47 14.49 8.88
C ASN A 75 13.09 14.56 8.21
N ALA A 76 12.23 15.50 8.62
CA ALA A 76 10.93 15.72 7.99
C ALA A 76 11.06 16.11 6.51
N GLN A 77 12.00 17.01 6.21
CA GLN A 77 12.24 17.46 4.83
C GLN A 77 12.90 16.38 3.96
N ILE A 78 13.80 15.57 4.55
CA ILE A 78 14.38 14.39 3.90
C ILE A 78 13.26 13.40 3.51
N ASN A 79 12.36 13.10 4.45
CA ASN A 79 11.24 12.18 4.22
C ASN A 79 10.26 12.72 3.17
N ASP A 80 9.98 14.02 3.18
CA ASP A 80 9.15 14.67 2.17
C ASP A 80 9.77 14.58 0.77
N ASN A 81 11.09 14.78 0.65
CA ASN A 81 11.81 14.66 -0.62
C ASN A 81 11.82 13.22 -1.14
N ILE A 82 12.03 12.23 -0.26
CA ILE A 82 11.92 10.79 -0.59
C ILE A 82 10.50 10.49 -1.09
N ARG A 83 9.46 10.94 -0.37
CA ARG A 83 8.06 10.72 -0.76
C ARG A 83 7.76 11.33 -2.13
N ALA A 84 8.17 12.57 -2.37
CA ALA A 84 7.93 13.26 -3.63
C ALA A 84 8.64 12.58 -4.81
N ALA A 85 9.87 12.09 -4.61
CA ALA A 85 10.60 11.32 -5.60
C ALA A 85 9.93 9.97 -5.90
N ASN A 86 9.49 9.24 -4.87
CA ASN A 86 8.78 7.97 -5.02
C ASN A 86 7.48 8.13 -5.79
N GLN A 87 6.68 9.15 -5.44
CA GLN A 87 5.43 9.47 -6.13
C GLN A 87 5.68 9.78 -7.61
N ALA A 88 6.72 10.55 -7.92
CA ALA A 88 7.07 10.88 -9.30
C ALA A 88 7.47 9.65 -10.14
N ILE A 89 8.17 8.67 -9.53
CA ILE A 89 8.53 7.41 -10.20
C ILE A 89 7.28 6.60 -10.50
N VAL A 90 6.43 6.38 -9.49
CA VAL A 90 5.20 5.59 -9.64
C VAL A 90 4.22 6.25 -10.62
N GLU A 91 4.12 7.57 -10.63
CA GLU A 91 3.29 8.32 -11.58
C GLU A 91 3.70 8.00 -13.03
N VAL A 92 4.99 8.09 -13.35
CA VAL A 92 5.46 7.83 -14.72
C VAL A 92 5.39 6.35 -15.09
N LEU A 93 5.59 5.44 -14.13
CA LEU A 93 5.38 4.01 -14.34
C LEU A 93 3.91 3.70 -14.65
N ARG A 94 2.97 4.35 -13.96
CA ARG A 94 1.53 4.20 -14.21
C ARG A 94 1.13 4.76 -15.57
N GLU A 95 1.72 5.88 -16.00
CA GLU A 95 1.54 6.38 -17.36
C GLU A 95 1.97 5.32 -18.40
N ASN A 96 3.13 4.69 -18.23
CA ASN A 96 3.61 3.67 -19.17
C ASN A 96 2.79 2.37 -19.13
N HIS A 97 2.36 1.96 -17.94
CA HIS A 97 1.44 0.82 -17.77
C HIS A 97 0.11 1.06 -18.49
N ASN A 98 -0.47 2.26 -18.35
CA ASN A 98 -1.72 2.63 -19.04
C ASN A 98 -1.56 2.60 -20.57
N ASP A 99 -0.40 3.01 -21.10
CA ASP A 99 -0.12 2.92 -22.54
C ASP A 99 -0.14 1.46 -23.00
N ILE A 100 0.54 0.55 -22.28
CA ILE A 100 0.56 -0.89 -22.60
C ILE A 100 -0.83 -1.52 -22.45
N LEU A 101 -1.59 -1.16 -21.42
CA LEU A 101 -2.96 -1.62 -21.25
C LEU A 101 -3.86 -1.16 -22.41
N SER A 102 -3.65 0.06 -22.93
CA SER A 102 -4.36 0.53 -24.13
C SER A 102 -3.99 -0.29 -25.37
N GLU A 103 -2.72 -0.65 -25.55
CA GLU A 103 -2.27 -1.55 -26.63
C GLU A 103 -2.87 -2.95 -26.51
N VAL A 104 -2.88 -3.53 -25.30
CA VAL A 104 -3.51 -4.83 -25.02
C VAL A 104 -5.00 -4.80 -25.35
N ASN A 105 -5.73 -3.75 -24.92
CA ASN A 105 -7.15 -3.60 -25.21
C ASN A 105 -7.42 -3.44 -26.72
N ALA A 106 -6.55 -2.75 -27.46
CA ALA A 106 -6.65 -2.63 -28.91
C ALA A 106 -6.42 -3.98 -29.60
N ALA A 107 -5.44 -4.77 -29.15
CA ALA A 107 -5.18 -6.12 -29.64
C ALA A 107 -6.34 -7.08 -29.33
N ALA A 108 -6.86 -7.03 -28.10
CA ALA A 108 -8.03 -7.79 -27.65
C ALA A 108 -9.28 -7.49 -28.50
N SER A 109 -9.48 -6.23 -28.89
CA SER A 109 -10.61 -5.80 -29.72
C SER A 109 -10.54 -6.32 -31.16
N GLY A 110 -9.36 -6.75 -31.62
CA GLY A 110 -9.14 -7.31 -32.95
C GLY A 110 -9.38 -8.83 -33.05
N ILE A 111 -9.75 -9.49 -31.94
CA ILE A 111 -9.98 -10.93 -31.90
C ILE A 111 -11.29 -11.28 -32.64
N PRO A 112 -11.32 -12.32 -33.50
CA PRO A 112 -12.49 -12.67 -34.31
C PRO A 112 -13.75 -12.99 -33.50
N GLU A 113 -14.91 -12.67 -34.10
CA GLU A 113 -16.24 -12.96 -33.57
C GLU A 113 -16.42 -14.48 -33.42
N GLY A 114 -16.39 -14.98 -32.18
CA GLY A 114 -16.43 -16.42 -31.85
C GLY A 114 -15.34 -16.89 -30.88
N ASP A 115 -14.26 -16.11 -30.71
CA ASP A 115 -13.21 -16.33 -29.71
C ASP A 115 -13.43 -15.44 -28.48
N THR A 116 -12.71 -15.71 -27.38
CA THR A 116 -12.80 -14.94 -26.12
C THR A 116 -11.45 -14.37 -25.71
N VAL A 117 -11.45 -13.35 -24.85
CA VAL A 117 -10.23 -12.68 -24.36
C VAL A 117 -10.18 -12.71 -22.83
N SER A 118 -9.00 -12.96 -22.27
CA SER A 118 -8.70 -12.76 -20.84
C SER A 118 -7.48 -11.85 -20.71
N ILE A 119 -7.55 -10.82 -19.86
CA ILE A 119 -6.43 -9.93 -19.58
C ILE A 119 -6.04 -10.10 -18.11
N THR A 120 -4.79 -10.49 -17.88
CA THR A 120 -4.18 -10.58 -16.55
C THR A 120 -3.24 -9.40 -16.36
N ASP A 121 -3.61 -8.51 -15.45
CA ASP A 121 -2.83 -7.32 -15.12
C ASP A 121 -2.55 -7.25 -13.60
N PRO A 122 -1.42 -7.79 -13.14
CA PRO A 122 -1.03 -7.73 -11.73
C PRO A 122 -0.77 -6.30 -11.22
N TYR A 123 -0.68 -5.32 -12.12
CA TYR A 123 -0.21 -3.97 -11.83
C TYR A 123 -1.34 -2.92 -11.88
N ALA A 124 -2.58 -3.35 -12.18
CA ALA A 124 -3.76 -2.48 -12.30
C ALA A 124 -4.01 -1.61 -11.06
N TYR A 125 -3.72 -2.15 -9.87
CA TYR A 125 -3.95 -1.46 -8.60
C TYR A 125 -2.68 -0.82 -8.04
N TYR A 126 -1.54 -1.51 -8.15
CA TYR A 126 -0.30 -1.09 -7.54
C TYR A 126 0.93 -1.57 -8.32
N ILE A 127 1.93 -0.70 -8.47
CA ILE A 127 3.23 -1.02 -9.06
C ILE A 127 4.27 -0.94 -7.95
N SER A 128 4.82 -2.10 -7.56
CA SER A 128 5.86 -2.19 -6.54
C SER A 128 7.23 -1.90 -7.13
N VAL A 129 7.97 -0.99 -6.50
CA VAL A 129 9.34 -0.63 -6.89
C VAL A 129 10.21 -0.38 -5.68
N ASN A 130 11.49 -0.73 -5.78
CA ASN A 130 12.53 -0.28 -4.87
C ASN A 130 12.89 1.17 -5.19
N ALA A 131 12.12 2.10 -4.64
CA ALA A 131 12.27 3.50 -4.96
C ALA A 131 13.63 4.07 -4.50
N ASN A 132 14.21 3.55 -3.41
CA ASN A 132 15.56 3.90 -2.98
C ASN A 132 16.60 3.56 -4.06
N LEU A 133 16.50 2.38 -4.66
CA LEU A 133 17.36 1.94 -5.75
C LEU A 133 17.17 2.82 -6.99
N LEU A 134 15.94 3.13 -7.38
CA LEU A 134 15.66 3.95 -8.56
C LEU A 134 16.12 5.41 -8.40
N ILE A 135 15.93 6.00 -7.21
CA ILE A 135 16.46 7.33 -6.86
C ILE A 135 17.99 7.32 -6.93
N ALA A 136 18.62 6.30 -6.36
CA ALA A 136 20.05 6.15 -6.35
C ALA A 136 20.63 5.99 -7.76
N GLN A 137 20.02 5.16 -8.61
CA GLN A 137 20.41 4.99 -10.00
C GLN A 137 20.26 6.30 -10.79
N PHE A 138 19.15 7.02 -10.60
CA PHE A 138 18.98 8.33 -11.22
C PHE A 138 20.07 9.31 -10.80
N CYS A 139 20.34 9.43 -9.50
CA CYS A 139 21.38 10.33 -8.99
C CYS A 139 22.76 9.95 -9.52
N ALA A 140 23.10 8.65 -9.55
CA ALA A 140 24.37 8.15 -10.07
C ALA A 140 24.53 8.37 -11.59
N SER A 141 23.42 8.52 -12.32
CA SER A 141 23.42 8.75 -13.78
C SER A 141 23.68 10.21 -14.18
N ARG A 142 23.79 11.14 -13.23
CA ARG A 142 23.96 12.58 -13.47
C ARG A 142 25.37 13.03 -13.11
N ASP A 143 26.00 13.76 -14.02
CA ASP A 143 27.32 14.36 -13.80
C ASP A 143 27.20 15.76 -13.14
N ASN A 144 26.07 16.45 -13.34
CA ASN A 144 25.79 17.76 -12.76
C ASN A 144 24.67 17.67 -11.73
N TYR A 145 24.88 18.27 -10.55
CA TYR A 145 23.93 18.25 -9.45
C TYR A 145 22.66 19.08 -9.75
N GLU A 146 22.74 20.09 -10.61
CA GLU A 146 21.58 20.92 -11.00
C GLU A 146 20.53 20.11 -11.76
N ASP A 147 20.95 19.02 -12.41
CA ASP A 147 20.08 18.10 -13.14
C ASP A 147 19.40 17.06 -12.24
N ILE A 148 19.76 16.99 -10.95
CA ILE A 148 19.18 16.05 -9.99
C ILE A 148 17.90 16.64 -9.39
N ASN A 149 16.81 16.56 -10.14
CA ASN A 149 15.51 17.04 -9.70
C ASN A 149 14.36 16.17 -10.24
N ILE A 150 13.17 16.28 -9.62
CA ILE A 150 11.99 15.47 -9.95
C ILE A 150 11.56 15.63 -11.42
N ARG A 151 11.67 16.85 -11.97
CA ARG A 151 11.28 17.12 -13.36
C ARG A 151 12.14 16.30 -14.32
N GLU A 152 13.45 16.29 -14.09
CA GLU A 152 14.40 15.57 -14.92
C GLU A 152 14.30 14.05 -14.76
N LEU A 153 14.07 13.57 -13.54
CA LEU A 153 13.75 12.17 -13.25
C LEU A 153 12.57 11.69 -14.09
N LYS A 154 11.44 12.39 -14.02
CA LYS A 154 10.24 12.05 -14.80
C LYS A 154 10.51 12.10 -16.30
N ARG A 155 11.24 13.13 -16.76
CA ARG A 155 11.56 13.31 -18.19
C ARG A 155 12.36 12.13 -18.74
N ILE A 156 13.35 11.64 -18.01
CA ILE A 156 14.21 10.54 -18.47
C ILE A 156 13.47 9.21 -18.46
N ILE A 157 12.69 8.92 -17.43
CA ILE A 157 11.86 7.71 -17.40
C ILE A 157 10.88 7.72 -18.58
N ARG A 158 10.19 8.85 -18.82
CA ARG A 158 9.28 8.99 -19.98
C ARG A 158 9.98 8.83 -21.32
N LYS A 159 11.19 9.37 -21.47
CA LYS A 159 11.97 9.28 -22.72
C LYS A 159 12.37 7.83 -23.02
N ASN A 160 12.70 7.06 -21.99
CA ASN A 160 13.17 5.68 -22.10
C ASN A 160 12.11 4.67 -21.63
N LYS A 161 10.83 4.99 -21.81
CA LYS A 161 9.72 4.17 -21.31
C LYS A 161 9.51 2.85 -22.07
N SER A 162 10.08 2.73 -23.26
CA SER A 162 9.97 1.53 -24.09
C SER A 162 10.61 0.33 -23.38
N GLY A 163 9.86 -0.77 -23.27
CA GLY A 163 10.31 -2.00 -22.63
C GLY A 163 10.16 -2.04 -21.11
N LEU A 164 9.70 -0.96 -20.46
CA LEU A 164 9.38 -0.99 -19.01
C LEU A 164 8.20 -1.89 -18.71
N PHE A 165 7.15 -1.79 -19.52
CA PHE A 165 6.04 -2.72 -19.55
C PHE A 165 5.94 -3.40 -20.91
N SER A 166 5.49 -4.65 -20.91
CA SER A 166 5.20 -5.45 -22.09
C SER A 166 4.00 -6.36 -21.81
N TYR A 167 3.56 -7.12 -22.79
CA TYR A 167 2.56 -8.16 -22.59
C TYR A 167 2.88 -9.40 -23.41
N ASP A 168 2.55 -10.57 -22.85
CA ASP A 168 2.58 -11.85 -23.55
C ASP A 168 1.17 -12.23 -24.01
N VAL A 169 1.08 -12.96 -25.12
CA VAL A 169 -0.19 -13.49 -25.63
C VAL A 169 -0.10 -15.01 -25.73
N SER A 170 -1.07 -15.72 -25.16
CA SER A 170 -1.22 -17.16 -25.31
C SER A 170 -2.65 -17.51 -25.72
N THR A 171 -2.85 -18.64 -26.37
CA THR A 171 -4.17 -19.09 -26.83
C THR A 171 -4.47 -20.51 -26.36
N GLU A 172 -5.70 -20.77 -25.95
CA GLU A 172 -6.15 -22.13 -25.60
C GLU A 172 -7.57 -22.40 -26.11
N ALA A 173 -7.87 -23.65 -26.47
CA ALA A 173 -9.21 -24.05 -26.85
C ALA A 173 -10.05 -24.37 -25.60
N VAL A 174 -11.20 -23.73 -25.47
CA VAL A 174 -12.14 -23.90 -24.36
C VAL A 174 -13.44 -24.50 -24.90
N THR A 175 -13.87 -25.61 -24.30
CA THR A 175 -15.12 -26.28 -24.66
C THR A 175 -16.12 -26.14 -23.52
N MET A 176 -17.33 -25.64 -23.82
CA MET A 176 -18.39 -25.43 -22.85
C MET A 176 -19.71 -26.07 -23.33
N GLN A 177 -20.50 -26.58 -22.38
CA GLN A 177 -21.85 -27.07 -22.65
C GLN A 177 -22.86 -25.96 -22.34
N VAL A 178 -23.67 -25.59 -23.34
CA VAL A 178 -24.68 -24.54 -23.29
C VAL A 178 -26.05 -25.18 -23.44
N THR A 179 -26.92 -25.00 -22.44
CA THR A 179 -28.30 -25.49 -22.50
C THR A 179 -29.20 -24.41 -23.11
N ILE A 180 -29.85 -24.73 -24.23
CA ILE A 180 -30.79 -23.83 -24.91
C ILE A 180 -32.20 -24.23 -24.48
N GLU A 181 -32.88 -23.37 -23.73
CA GLU A 181 -34.32 -23.49 -23.47
C GLU A 181 -35.08 -22.90 -24.66
N GLY A 182 -35.83 -23.74 -25.36
CA GLY A 182 -36.64 -23.34 -26.50
C GLY A 182 -37.93 -22.64 -26.04
N GLY A 183 -37.99 -21.32 -26.14
CA GLY A 183 -39.23 -20.57 -25.94
C GLY A 183 -39.14 -19.17 -26.51
N VAL A 184 -39.86 -18.92 -27.60
CA VAL A 184 -40.15 -17.56 -28.08
C VAL A 184 -41.25 -17.01 -27.18
N GLU A 185 -41.04 -15.86 -26.54
CA GLU A 185 -42.05 -15.22 -25.68
C GLU A 185 -43.34 -14.93 -26.49
N GLY A 186 -44.44 -15.64 -26.19
CA GLY A 186 -45.75 -15.27 -26.73
C GLY A 186 -46.84 -16.34 -26.87
N GLU A 187 -46.59 -17.64 -26.69
CA GLU A 187 -47.66 -18.66 -26.74
C GLU A 187 -47.55 -19.70 -25.62
N SER A 188 -48.72 -20.16 -25.18
CA SER A 188 -49.00 -20.94 -23.97
C SER A 188 -48.24 -22.27 -23.86
N GLU A 189 -47.75 -22.52 -22.64
CA GLU A 189 -47.44 -23.80 -22.00
C GLU A 189 -47.46 -25.06 -22.88
N GLN A 190 -46.31 -25.40 -23.47
CA GLN A 190 -45.88 -26.79 -23.62
C GLN A 190 -44.40 -26.92 -23.26
N ALA A 191 -44.12 -27.73 -22.23
CA ALA A 191 -42.79 -28.06 -21.78
C ALA A 191 -41.99 -28.72 -22.91
N THR A 192 -40.98 -28.02 -23.42
CA THR A 192 -39.99 -28.58 -24.35
C THR A 192 -38.72 -28.91 -23.57
N GLU A 193 -38.19 -30.13 -23.75
CA GLU A 193 -36.97 -30.59 -23.08
C GLU A 193 -35.78 -29.71 -23.46
N ALA A 194 -35.02 -29.28 -22.44
CA ALA A 194 -33.84 -28.46 -22.59
C ALA A 194 -32.75 -29.22 -23.38
N GLN A 195 -32.27 -28.67 -24.49
CA GLN A 195 -31.21 -29.28 -25.30
C GLN A 195 -29.85 -28.66 -24.96
N THR A 196 -28.89 -29.49 -24.57
CA THR A 196 -27.50 -29.07 -24.28
C THR A 196 -26.63 -29.21 -25.52
N GLN A 197 -26.09 -28.09 -26.01
CA GLN A 197 -25.16 -28.02 -27.14
C GLN A 197 -23.73 -27.77 -26.65
N THR A 198 -22.75 -28.45 -27.23
CA THR A 198 -21.33 -28.24 -26.92
C THR A 198 -20.75 -27.21 -27.89
N VAL A 199 -20.19 -26.12 -27.37
CA VAL A 199 -19.53 -25.05 -28.12
C VAL A 199 -18.04 -25.04 -27.77
N THR A 200 -17.18 -24.93 -28.77
CA THR A 200 -15.73 -24.78 -28.59
C THR A 200 -15.28 -23.47 -29.19
N PHE A 201 -14.52 -22.68 -28.44
CA PHE A 201 -13.96 -21.40 -28.86
C PHE A 201 -12.51 -21.25 -28.39
N THR A 202 -11.74 -20.36 -29.00
CA THR A 202 -10.37 -20.07 -28.56
C THR A 202 -10.39 -18.92 -27.56
N ARG A 203 -9.71 -19.08 -26.41
CA ARG A 203 -9.45 -18.00 -25.46
C ARG A 203 -8.04 -17.45 -25.68
N HIS A 204 -7.94 -16.15 -25.91
CA HIS A 204 -6.69 -15.40 -26.04
C HIS A 204 -6.38 -14.73 -24.70
N ASN A 205 -5.34 -15.20 -24.00
CA ASN A 205 -4.91 -14.67 -22.71
C ASN A 205 -3.76 -13.68 -22.92
N PHE A 206 -3.96 -12.43 -22.49
CA PHE A 206 -2.95 -11.38 -22.45
C PHE A 206 -2.43 -11.23 -21.02
N GLU A 207 -1.13 -11.31 -20.80
CA GLU A 207 -0.52 -11.12 -19.48
C GLU A 207 0.43 -9.93 -19.51
N ILE A 208 0.14 -8.88 -18.74
CA ILE A 208 1.01 -7.70 -18.63
C ILE A 208 2.21 -8.04 -17.75
N LYS A 209 3.39 -7.61 -18.19
CA LYS A 209 4.68 -7.82 -17.52
C LYS A 209 5.34 -6.48 -17.23
N TYR A 210 5.98 -6.40 -16.07
CA TYR A 210 6.89 -5.31 -15.70
C TYR A 210 8.34 -5.81 -15.75
N ALA A 211 9.23 -5.04 -16.38
CA ALA A 211 10.64 -5.42 -16.53
C ALA A 211 11.44 -5.40 -15.22
N GLY A 212 10.91 -4.76 -14.18
CA GLY A 212 11.52 -4.70 -12.84
C GLY A 212 12.56 -3.59 -12.67
N ASP A 213 12.93 -3.31 -11.42
CA ASP A 213 13.80 -2.18 -11.06
C ASP A 213 15.23 -2.28 -11.62
N SER A 214 15.72 -3.50 -11.84
CA SER A 214 17.04 -3.74 -12.42
C SER A 214 17.13 -3.27 -13.89
N TYR A 215 16.01 -3.21 -14.60
CA TYR A 215 15.93 -2.73 -15.98
C TYR A 215 16.36 -1.26 -16.11
N PHE A 216 16.09 -0.44 -15.07
CA PHE A 216 16.35 0.99 -15.08
C PHE A 216 17.82 1.34 -15.21
N ALA A 217 18.69 0.60 -14.52
CA ALA A 217 20.13 0.87 -14.55
C ALA A 217 20.67 0.82 -15.99
N ASP A 218 20.28 -0.20 -16.75
CA ASP A 218 20.81 -0.44 -18.10
C ASP A 218 20.08 0.32 -19.19
N HIS A 219 18.74 0.42 -19.11
CA HIS A 219 17.92 0.84 -20.24
C HIS A 219 17.31 2.24 -20.05
N VAL A 220 17.05 2.65 -18.81
CA VAL A 220 16.45 3.95 -18.51
C VAL A 220 17.51 5.00 -18.20
N PHE A 221 18.44 4.67 -17.31
CA PHE A 221 19.49 5.56 -16.83
C PHE A 221 20.84 5.32 -17.51
N GLN A 222 21.02 4.18 -18.17
CA GLN A 222 22.20 3.82 -18.97
C GLN A 222 23.51 3.97 -18.17
N LEU A 223 23.52 3.38 -16.97
CA LEU A 223 24.63 3.42 -16.03
C LEU A 223 25.81 2.59 -16.51
N THR A 224 27.00 3.15 -16.37
CA THR A 224 28.25 2.37 -16.40
C THR A 224 28.34 1.45 -15.19
N ASP A 225 29.16 0.39 -15.26
CA ASP A 225 29.38 -0.53 -14.12
C ASP A 225 29.85 0.19 -12.85
N GLN A 226 30.60 1.28 -13.01
CA GLN A 226 31.03 2.10 -11.88
C GLN A 226 29.86 2.86 -11.27
N GLN A 227 28.97 3.43 -12.09
CA GLN A 227 27.77 4.12 -11.60
C GLN A 227 26.76 3.16 -10.97
N LYS A 228 26.65 1.92 -11.47
CA LYS A 228 25.81 0.89 -10.84
C LYS A 228 26.28 0.58 -9.42
N LYS A 229 27.58 0.38 -9.22
CA LYS A 229 28.17 0.19 -7.88
C LYS A 229 27.93 1.38 -6.96
N THR A 230 28.05 2.60 -7.50
CA THR A 230 27.73 3.81 -6.75
C THR A 230 26.24 3.86 -6.37
N ALA A 231 25.34 3.53 -7.30
CA ALA A 231 23.90 3.50 -7.07
C ALA A 231 23.50 2.42 -6.05
N GLU A 232 24.08 1.24 -6.12
CA GLU A 232 23.87 0.18 -5.12
C GLU A 232 24.32 0.66 -3.73
N ALA A 233 25.50 1.27 -3.63
CA ALA A 233 25.99 1.79 -2.37
C ALA A 233 25.14 2.97 -1.83
N TYR A 234 24.58 3.81 -2.71
CA TYR A 234 23.60 4.84 -2.35
C TYR A 234 22.31 4.21 -1.84
N ALA A 235 21.79 3.21 -2.55
CA ALA A 235 20.55 2.53 -2.19
C ALA A 235 20.67 1.75 -0.88
N GLU A 236 21.81 1.10 -0.64
CA GLU A 236 22.14 0.44 0.62
C GLU A 236 22.21 1.44 1.77
N ASN A 237 22.87 2.58 1.57
CA ASN A 237 22.90 3.65 2.58
C ASN A 237 21.50 4.21 2.82
N MET A 238 20.72 4.50 1.78
CA MET A 238 19.35 4.96 1.95
C MET A 238 18.52 3.94 2.72
N THR A 239 18.63 2.67 2.38
CA THR A 239 17.93 1.58 3.06
C THR A 239 18.38 1.42 4.51
N ARG A 240 19.66 1.66 4.78
CA ARG A 240 20.27 1.57 6.12
C ARG A 240 19.96 2.76 7.02
N PHE A 241 19.75 3.94 6.45
CA PHE A 241 19.51 5.19 7.20
C PHE A 241 18.03 5.59 7.23
N PHE A 242 17.24 5.18 6.24
CA PHE A 242 15.83 5.55 6.07
C PHE A 242 14.89 4.35 5.91
N GLY A 243 15.41 3.11 6.04
CA GLY A 243 14.65 1.88 5.85
C GLY A 243 14.42 1.52 4.38
N THR A 244 13.97 0.27 4.13
CA THR A 244 13.40 -0.10 2.84
C THR A 244 12.19 0.80 2.63
N ALA A 245 12.24 1.70 1.64
CA ALA A 245 11.06 2.35 1.12
C ALA A 245 10.22 1.32 0.33
N ALA A 246 9.90 0.19 0.98
CA ALA A 246 8.95 -0.78 0.50
C ALA A 246 7.62 -0.07 0.51
N SER A 247 7.26 0.47 -0.65
CA SER A 247 5.94 0.98 -0.97
C SER A 247 5.45 1.99 0.05
N GLY A 248 5.76 3.29 -0.13
CA GLY A 248 5.37 4.40 0.75
C GLY A 248 3.86 4.51 1.03
N VAL A 249 3.34 3.54 1.78
CA VAL A 249 1.94 3.28 2.08
C VAL A 249 1.74 3.09 3.56
N ALA A 250 2.75 2.83 4.39
CA ALA A 250 2.63 2.92 5.85
C ALA A 250 3.89 3.54 6.49
N THR A 251 3.72 4.50 7.40
CA THR A 251 4.79 5.31 8.00
C THR A 251 4.47 5.63 9.45
N ALA A 252 5.48 5.61 10.33
CA ALA A 252 5.30 5.95 11.73
C ALA A 252 5.41 7.46 11.96
N ASN A 253 4.44 8.06 12.66
CA ASN A 253 4.50 9.42 13.18
C ASN A 253 4.73 9.39 14.69
N VAL A 254 5.99 9.31 15.11
CA VAL A 254 6.41 9.06 16.50
C VAL A 254 7.42 10.12 16.96
N SER A 255 7.62 10.24 18.28
CA SER A 255 8.53 11.25 18.83
C SER A 255 10.01 10.95 18.52
N ASP A 256 10.87 11.96 18.68
CA ASP A 256 12.31 11.83 18.46
C ASP A 256 12.95 10.77 19.38
N GLU A 257 12.43 10.62 20.61
CA GLU A 257 12.87 9.59 21.56
C GLU A 257 12.61 8.17 21.03
N VAL A 258 11.48 7.94 20.36
CA VAL A 258 11.17 6.66 19.72
C VAL A 258 11.96 6.50 18.42
N LEU A 259 12.06 7.55 17.61
CA LEU A 259 12.84 7.52 16.37
C LEU A 259 14.31 7.18 16.61
N ALA A 260 14.89 7.56 17.75
CA ALA A 260 16.25 7.19 18.14
C ALA A 260 16.48 5.67 18.19
N TYR A 261 15.42 4.88 18.45
CA TYR A 261 15.49 3.42 18.46
C TYR A 261 15.25 2.78 17.09
N ARG A 262 14.90 3.54 16.04
CA ARG A 262 14.65 3.01 14.68
C ARG A 262 15.76 2.07 14.20
N PRO A 263 17.06 2.39 14.32
CA PRO A 263 18.11 1.46 13.88
C PRO A 263 18.13 0.13 14.64
N ALA A 264 17.78 0.13 15.93
CA ALA A 264 17.69 -1.10 16.73
C ALA A 264 16.44 -1.91 16.38
N VAL A 265 15.32 -1.22 16.15
CA VAL A 265 14.08 -1.81 15.64
C VAL A 265 14.30 -2.46 14.28
N GLU A 266 14.97 -1.80 13.35
CA GLU A 266 15.27 -2.34 12.02
C GLU A 266 16.14 -3.60 12.09
N ARG A 267 17.16 -3.61 12.96
CA ARG A 267 18.00 -4.81 13.19
C ARG A 267 17.18 -5.97 13.72
N ALA A 268 16.34 -5.74 14.73
CA ALA A 268 15.48 -6.76 15.31
C ALA A 268 14.42 -7.23 14.30
N ALA A 269 13.79 -6.30 13.59
CA ALA A 269 12.79 -6.60 12.56
C ALA A 269 13.39 -7.47 11.45
N ALA A 270 14.56 -7.12 10.92
CA ALA A 270 15.26 -7.94 9.92
C ALA A 270 15.59 -9.34 10.45
N LYS A 271 16.04 -9.45 11.71
CA LYS A 271 16.36 -10.73 12.36
C LYS A 271 15.15 -11.67 12.44
N TYR A 272 13.94 -11.14 12.62
CA TYR A 272 12.72 -11.93 12.81
C TYR A 272 11.78 -11.93 11.60
N GLY A 273 12.20 -11.42 10.44
CA GLY A 273 11.39 -11.40 9.22
C GLY A 273 10.22 -10.40 9.28
N MET A 274 10.42 -9.29 9.98
CA MET A 274 9.42 -8.24 10.25
C MET A 274 9.79 -6.89 9.62
N SER A 275 10.70 -6.89 8.63
CA SER A 275 11.24 -5.67 8.02
C SER A 275 10.15 -4.74 7.45
N ASP A 276 9.04 -5.29 6.95
CA ASP A 276 7.91 -4.52 6.41
C ASP A 276 7.06 -3.84 7.49
N TYR A 277 7.26 -4.19 8.76
CA TYR A 277 6.49 -3.70 9.91
C TYR A 277 7.28 -2.76 10.81
N VAL A 278 8.45 -2.26 10.39
CA VAL A 278 9.30 -1.35 11.19
C VAL A 278 8.52 -0.15 11.72
N ASP A 279 7.70 0.47 10.88
CA ASP A 279 6.89 1.61 11.28
C ASP A 279 5.74 1.24 12.24
N LEU A 280 5.17 0.03 12.11
CA LEU A 280 4.20 -0.47 13.08
C LEU A 280 4.85 -0.74 14.43
N ILE A 281 6.06 -1.32 14.44
CA ILE A 281 6.83 -1.58 15.66
C ILE A 281 7.15 -0.27 16.39
N LEU A 282 7.51 0.79 15.65
CA LEU A 282 7.75 2.11 16.24
C LEU A 282 6.47 2.74 16.80
N ALA A 283 5.32 2.56 16.13
CA ALA A 283 4.03 3.01 16.65
C ALA A 283 3.65 2.29 17.96
N VAL A 284 3.91 0.98 18.05
CA VAL A 284 3.75 0.20 19.29
C VAL A 284 4.69 0.73 20.37
N MET A 285 5.98 0.93 20.09
CA MET A 285 6.93 1.51 21.04
C MET A 285 6.49 2.88 21.56
N MET A 286 5.94 3.71 20.68
CA MET A 286 5.40 5.02 21.03
C MET A 286 4.27 4.91 22.04
N GLN A 287 3.37 3.96 21.84
CA GLN A 287 2.28 3.72 22.79
C GLN A 287 2.76 3.11 24.10
N GLU A 288 3.72 2.18 24.07
CA GLU A 288 4.16 1.44 25.26
C GLU A 288 4.99 2.30 26.22
N SER A 289 5.90 3.11 25.70
CA SER A 289 6.80 3.91 26.54
C SER A 289 7.05 5.33 26.03
N GLY A 290 6.76 5.59 24.76
CA GLY A 290 7.24 6.79 24.09
C GLY A 290 8.77 6.86 24.07
N GLY A 291 9.47 5.72 24.16
CA GLY A 291 10.93 5.65 24.20
C GLY A 291 11.56 6.07 25.54
N ARG A 292 10.76 6.27 26.60
CA ARG A 292 11.22 6.89 27.86
C ARG A 292 11.66 5.92 28.95
N TYR A 293 11.33 4.64 28.83
CA TYR A 293 11.75 3.58 29.77
C TYR A 293 12.81 2.69 29.14
N LEU A 294 13.57 1.96 29.96
CA LEU A 294 14.55 0.99 29.45
C LEU A 294 13.86 -0.24 28.83
N ASP A 295 12.69 -0.62 29.35
CA ASP A 295 11.80 -1.57 28.70
C ASP A 295 10.93 -0.84 27.66
N VAL A 296 11.56 -0.42 26.56
CA VAL A 296 10.97 0.47 25.54
C VAL A 296 9.72 -0.10 24.85
N MET A 297 9.60 -1.43 24.75
CA MET A 297 8.44 -2.12 24.18
C MET A 297 7.48 -2.67 25.27
N GLN A 298 7.74 -2.38 26.55
CA GLN A 298 7.05 -2.98 27.71
C GLN A 298 6.91 -4.51 27.59
N ALA A 299 7.99 -5.17 27.14
CA ALA A 299 7.98 -6.59 26.81
C ALA A 299 8.39 -7.49 27.99
N ALA A 300 8.69 -6.94 29.17
CA ALA A 300 9.14 -7.73 30.32
C ALA A 300 8.15 -8.82 30.75
N GLU A 301 6.85 -8.56 30.64
CA GLU A 301 5.80 -9.51 31.03
C GLU A 301 5.54 -10.58 29.95
N GLY A 302 6.09 -10.41 28.75
CA GLY A 302 5.93 -11.32 27.60
C GLY A 302 6.66 -12.65 27.74
N GLY A 303 6.24 -13.64 26.95
CA GLY A 303 6.81 -14.99 26.92
C GLY A 303 8.16 -15.08 26.21
N PHE A 304 8.51 -14.12 25.36
CA PHE A 304 9.84 -14.07 24.72
C PHE A 304 10.95 -13.49 25.63
N ASN A 305 10.58 -12.87 26.77
CA ASN A 305 11.53 -12.50 27.81
C ASN A 305 12.00 -13.74 28.58
N THR A 306 13.27 -14.08 28.43
CA THR A 306 13.94 -15.21 29.10
C THR A 306 15.11 -14.77 29.98
N ARG A 307 15.45 -13.46 29.96
CA ARG A 307 16.64 -12.90 30.63
C ARG A 307 16.31 -12.08 31.87
N TYR A 308 15.16 -11.42 31.92
CA TYR A 308 14.79 -10.49 32.97
C TYR A 308 13.53 -10.94 33.71
N PRO A 309 13.27 -10.47 34.95
CA PRO A 309 12.04 -10.81 35.67
C PRO A 309 10.78 -10.36 34.92
N HIS A 310 9.72 -11.17 34.98
CA HIS A 310 8.41 -10.84 34.43
C HIS A 310 7.63 -9.90 35.36
N VAL A 311 8.10 -8.66 35.43
CA VAL A 311 7.47 -7.57 36.18
C VAL A 311 7.48 -6.31 35.31
N PRO A 312 6.53 -5.37 35.51
CA PRO A 312 6.50 -4.12 34.76
C PRO A 312 7.85 -3.39 34.81
N ASN A 313 8.37 -2.97 33.65
CA ASN A 313 9.70 -2.37 33.49
C ASN A 313 10.89 -3.24 33.96
N GLY A 314 10.72 -4.57 33.98
CA GLY A 314 11.75 -5.51 34.45
C GLY A 314 12.97 -5.64 33.53
N ILE A 315 12.82 -5.32 32.24
CA ILE A 315 13.93 -5.31 31.27
C ILE A 315 14.72 -4.00 31.41
N THR A 316 16.02 -4.11 31.69
CA THR A 316 16.94 -2.95 31.79
C THR A 316 17.83 -2.77 30.57
N ASP A 317 17.62 -3.58 29.53
CA ASP A 317 18.34 -3.58 28.25
C ASP A 317 17.37 -3.23 27.12
N PRO A 318 17.41 -1.98 26.59
CA PRO A 318 16.48 -1.52 25.55
C PRO A 318 16.55 -2.33 24.27
N GLU A 319 17.74 -2.80 23.84
CA GLU A 319 17.82 -3.64 22.64
C GLU A 319 17.14 -4.99 22.87
N TYR A 320 17.29 -5.56 24.07
CA TYR A 320 16.60 -6.79 24.42
C TYR A 320 15.08 -6.61 24.54
N SER A 321 14.60 -5.48 25.07
CA SER A 321 13.19 -5.12 25.08
C SER A 321 12.64 -5.07 23.64
N ILE A 322 13.37 -4.45 22.72
CA ILE A 322 13.02 -4.42 21.28
C ILE A 322 12.96 -5.83 20.69
N GLU A 323 13.94 -6.68 20.94
CA GLU A 323 13.92 -8.06 20.42
C GLU A 323 12.75 -8.88 20.96
N CYS A 324 12.40 -8.73 22.24
CA CYS A 324 11.23 -9.40 22.82
C CYS A 324 9.93 -8.86 22.22
N GLY A 325 9.77 -7.53 22.20
CA GLY A 325 8.56 -6.88 21.65
C GLY A 325 8.33 -7.18 20.17
N VAL A 326 9.38 -7.22 19.35
CA VAL A 326 9.25 -7.59 17.92
C VAL A 326 8.76 -9.04 17.75
N GLN A 327 9.23 -9.97 18.58
CA GLN A 327 8.79 -11.36 18.53
C GLN A 327 7.34 -11.52 19.04
N GLU A 328 6.97 -10.82 20.12
CA GLU A 328 5.58 -10.78 20.61
C GLU A 328 4.63 -10.23 19.53
N LEU A 329 4.98 -9.10 18.90
CA LEU A 329 4.17 -8.49 17.85
C LEU A 329 4.10 -9.38 16.61
N LYS A 330 5.20 -9.99 16.19
CA LYS A 330 5.22 -10.96 15.09
C LYS A 330 4.27 -12.11 15.39
N TYR A 331 4.37 -12.71 16.58
CA TYR A 331 3.52 -13.83 16.96
C TYR A 331 2.04 -13.44 16.94
N ALA A 332 1.70 -12.24 17.41
CA ALA A 332 0.34 -11.71 17.34
C ALA A 332 -0.13 -11.50 15.88
N LEU A 333 0.72 -10.97 15.00
CA LEU A 333 0.42 -10.75 13.58
C LEU A 333 0.23 -12.08 12.82
N ASP A 334 1.12 -13.04 13.02
CA ASP A 334 1.01 -14.38 12.43
C ASP A 334 -0.29 -15.06 12.88
N LYS A 335 -0.60 -14.98 14.18
CA LYS A 335 -1.80 -15.59 14.77
C LYS A 335 -3.09 -14.92 14.33
N ALA A 336 -3.05 -13.60 14.09
CA ALA A 336 -4.15 -12.86 13.50
C ALA A 336 -4.34 -13.16 12.00
N GLY A 337 -3.38 -13.82 11.35
CA GLY A 337 -3.41 -14.08 9.91
C GLY A 337 -3.13 -12.84 9.06
N CYS A 338 -2.30 -11.92 9.56
CA CYS A 338 -1.97 -10.67 8.88
C CYS A 338 -1.20 -10.93 7.57
N THR A 339 -1.64 -10.26 6.51
CA THR A 339 -1.11 -10.47 5.14
C THR A 339 -0.08 -9.42 4.70
N GLY A 340 0.04 -8.32 5.46
CA GLY A 340 1.01 -7.26 5.18
C GLY A 340 0.83 -6.02 6.07
N PRO A 341 1.71 -5.01 5.96
CA PRO A 341 1.70 -3.81 6.80
C PRO A 341 0.50 -2.88 6.56
N THR A 342 -0.31 -3.12 5.52
CA THR A 342 -1.52 -2.36 5.21
C THR A 342 -2.82 -3.11 5.58
N ASP A 343 -2.72 -4.33 6.09
CA ASP A 343 -3.84 -5.17 6.50
C ASP A 343 -4.39 -4.72 7.86
N LEU A 344 -5.02 -3.54 7.88
CA LEU A 344 -5.47 -2.90 9.12
C LEU A 344 -6.41 -3.78 9.94
N ASP A 345 -7.25 -4.60 9.30
CA ASP A 345 -8.21 -5.43 10.03
C ASP A 345 -7.49 -6.52 10.85
N ARG A 346 -6.48 -7.18 10.27
CA ARG A 346 -5.66 -8.15 11.01
C ARG A 346 -4.64 -7.48 11.94
N ILE A 347 -4.13 -6.30 11.58
CA ILE A 347 -3.23 -5.51 12.44
C ILE A 347 -3.96 -5.08 13.72
N LYS A 348 -5.20 -4.58 13.66
CA LYS A 348 -5.97 -4.21 14.85
C LYS A 348 -6.15 -5.38 15.82
N LEU A 349 -6.43 -6.57 15.28
CA LEU A 349 -6.53 -7.82 16.05
C LEU A 349 -5.20 -8.19 16.70
N ALA A 350 -4.10 -8.12 15.95
CA ALA A 350 -2.76 -8.38 16.46
C ALA A 350 -2.34 -7.38 17.55
N LEU A 351 -2.62 -6.08 17.37
CA LEU A 351 -2.31 -5.03 18.34
C LEU A 351 -3.03 -5.25 19.66
N GLN A 352 -4.34 -5.55 19.61
CA GLN A 352 -5.06 -5.84 20.86
C GLN A 352 -4.60 -7.17 21.47
N GLY A 353 -4.17 -8.14 20.65
CA GLY A 353 -3.50 -9.36 21.10
C GLY A 353 -2.12 -9.13 21.71
N TYR A 354 -1.39 -8.09 21.31
CA TYR A 354 -0.15 -7.65 21.95
C TYR A 354 -0.46 -7.11 23.36
N ASN A 355 -1.52 -6.29 23.48
CA ASN A 355 -1.91 -5.68 24.75
C ASN A 355 -2.56 -6.64 25.78
N TYR A 356 -3.44 -7.53 25.34
CA TYR A 356 -4.13 -8.49 26.21
C TYR A 356 -3.49 -9.88 26.25
N GLY A 357 -2.45 -10.09 25.47
CA GLY A 357 -1.89 -11.41 25.21
C GLY A 357 -2.68 -12.18 24.14
N SER A 358 -1.98 -13.14 23.52
CA SER A 358 -2.45 -13.86 22.33
C SER A 358 -3.74 -14.68 22.51
N GLY A 359 -4.19 -14.92 23.75
CA GLY A 359 -5.47 -15.59 24.02
C GLY A 359 -6.68 -14.76 23.61
N TYR A 360 -6.54 -13.43 23.52
CA TYR A 360 -7.58 -12.55 22.97
C TYR A 360 -7.83 -12.82 21.48
N ILE A 361 -6.77 -13.13 20.72
CA ILE A 361 -6.86 -13.32 19.26
C ILE A 361 -7.80 -14.49 18.94
N ASP A 362 -7.60 -15.65 19.56
CA ASP A 362 -8.47 -16.82 19.36
C ASP A 362 -9.91 -16.52 19.76
N TRP A 363 -10.08 -15.88 20.92
CA TRP A 363 -11.39 -15.54 21.46
C TRP A 363 -12.15 -14.56 20.56
N ALA A 364 -11.49 -13.53 20.04
CA ALA A 364 -12.09 -12.54 19.16
C ALA A 364 -12.40 -13.13 17.76
N MET A 365 -11.53 -14.01 17.26
CA MET A 365 -11.76 -14.76 16.02
C MET A 365 -12.97 -15.70 16.14
N GLU A 366 -13.10 -16.44 17.23
CA GLU A 366 -14.22 -17.35 17.47
C GLU A 366 -15.53 -16.59 17.66
N ARG A 367 -15.49 -15.47 18.38
CA ARG A 367 -16.68 -14.71 18.75
C ARG A 367 -17.21 -13.81 17.63
N ASP A 368 -16.32 -13.08 16.95
CA ASP A 368 -16.68 -11.99 16.05
C ASP A 368 -15.90 -12.00 14.71
N GLY A 369 -15.10 -13.04 14.44
CA GLY A 369 -14.31 -13.16 13.19
C GLY A 369 -13.09 -12.22 13.10
N GLY A 370 -12.82 -11.43 14.13
CA GLY A 370 -11.71 -10.48 14.20
C GLY A 370 -11.85 -9.45 15.31
N TYR A 371 -11.08 -8.36 15.21
CA TYR A 371 -11.12 -7.26 16.18
C TYR A 371 -12.39 -6.43 16.03
N THR A 372 -13.04 -6.14 17.16
CA THR A 372 -14.00 -5.05 17.29
C THR A 372 -13.71 -4.30 18.59
N LYS A 373 -14.07 -3.01 18.65
CA LYS A 373 -13.88 -2.24 19.88
C LYS A 373 -14.72 -2.81 21.02
N GLU A 374 -15.91 -3.27 20.69
CA GLU A 374 -16.86 -3.90 21.60
C GLU A 374 -16.30 -5.18 22.22
N ASN A 375 -15.64 -6.02 21.42
CA ASN A 375 -15.08 -7.26 21.93
C ASN A 375 -13.79 -7.04 22.74
N ALA A 376 -12.99 -6.01 22.43
CA ALA A 376 -11.86 -5.59 23.26
C ALA A 376 -12.33 -5.10 24.65
N ILE A 377 -13.42 -4.34 24.72
CA ILE A 377 -14.06 -3.92 25.98
C ILE A 377 -14.56 -5.14 26.75
N ALA A 378 -15.33 -6.01 26.08
CA ALA A 378 -15.94 -7.18 26.70
C ALA A 378 -14.88 -8.17 27.23
N TYR A 379 -13.78 -8.35 26.50
CA TYR A 379 -12.68 -9.21 26.94
C TYR A 379 -12.05 -8.69 28.23
N SER A 380 -11.72 -7.39 28.29
CA SER A 380 -11.16 -6.77 29.50
C SER A 380 -12.09 -6.88 30.70
N ASP A 381 -13.40 -6.63 30.52
CA ASP A 381 -14.38 -6.78 31.61
C ASP A 381 -14.52 -8.24 32.07
N MET A 382 -14.49 -9.19 31.13
CA MET A 382 -14.46 -10.62 31.44
C MET A 382 -13.21 -11.01 32.24
N MET A 383 -12.04 -10.48 31.88
CA MET A 383 -10.79 -10.75 32.60
C MET A 383 -10.80 -10.15 34.00
N CYS A 384 -11.32 -8.94 34.17
CA CYS A 384 -11.50 -8.28 35.47
C CYS A 384 -12.48 -9.03 36.39
N ALA A 385 -13.47 -9.72 35.84
CA ALA A 385 -14.45 -10.49 36.61
C ALA A 385 -13.89 -11.83 37.14
N ARG A 386 -12.67 -12.24 36.75
CA ARG A 386 -12.08 -13.51 37.20
C ARG A 386 -11.70 -13.42 38.68
N PRO A 387 -12.03 -14.43 39.51
CA PRO A 387 -11.66 -14.43 40.94
C PRO A 387 -10.15 -14.33 41.19
N SER A 388 -9.33 -14.74 40.22
CA SER A 388 -7.87 -14.68 40.28
C SER A 388 -7.27 -13.35 39.83
N TRP A 389 -8.07 -12.39 39.34
CA TRP A 389 -7.59 -11.09 38.90
C TRP A 389 -7.95 -10.01 39.93
N PRO A 390 -6.96 -9.47 40.68
CA PRO A 390 -7.24 -8.58 41.80
C PRO A 390 -7.46 -7.10 41.39
N TYR A 391 -7.34 -6.77 40.09
CA TYR A 391 -7.37 -5.39 39.60
C TYR A 391 -8.68 -5.07 38.87
N SER A 392 -9.11 -3.80 38.92
CA SER A 392 -10.29 -3.30 38.21
C SER A 392 -10.07 -3.04 36.73
N ARG A 393 -8.87 -3.29 36.23
CA ARG A 393 -8.45 -3.07 34.84
C ARG A 393 -7.66 -4.27 34.34
N TYR A 394 -7.89 -4.65 33.09
CA TYR A 394 -7.10 -5.63 32.35
C TYR A 394 -6.73 -5.01 31.01
N GLY A 395 -5.43 -4.75 30.81
CA GLY A 395 -4.86 -4.02 29.68
C GLY A 395 -5.54 -2.68 29.36
N ASP A 396 -5.47 -2.28 28.09
CA ASP A 396 -6.05 -1.05 27.55
C ASP A 396 -7.12 -1.36 26.49
N LYS A 397 -8.36 -0.95 26.78
CA LYS A 397 -9.52 -1.15 25.91
C LYS A 397 -9.44 -0.34 24.61
N GLU A 398 -8.64 0.72 24.61
CA GLU A 398 -8.47 1.66 23.50
C GLU A 398 -7.10 1.49 22.81
N TYR A 399 -6.38 0.41 23.12
CA TYR A 399 -4.98 0.22 22.72
C TYR A 399 -4.78 0.34 21.21
N VAL A 400 -5.68 -0.23 20.42
CA VAL A 400 -5.65 -0.14 18.96
C VAL A 400 -5.72 1.29 18.46
N ASP A 401 -6.65 2.09 18.97
CA ASP A 401 -6.80 3.50 18.58
C ASP A 401 -5.55 4.29 19.01
N HIS A 402 -5.01 3.98 20.18
CA HIS A 402 -3.81 4.61 20.70
C HIS A 402 -2.51 4.26 19.95
N VAL A 403 -2.40 3.08 19.37
CA VAL A 403 -1.25 2.74 18.49
C VAL A 403 -1.44 3.32 17.09
N LEU A 404 -2.63 3.17 16.51
CA LEU A 404 -2.88 3.53 15.11
C LEU A 404 -2.84 5.04 14.85
N GLN A 405 -3.04 5.90 15.86
CA GLN A 405 -2.75 7.33 15.73
C GLN A 405 -1.30 7.64 15.33
N TYR A 406 -0.36 6.70 15.58
CA TYR A 406 1.05 6.82 15.23
C TYR A 406 1.43 6.03 13.97
N TYR A 407 0.51 5.26 13.38
CA TYR A 407 0.76 4.41 12.21
C TYR A 407 -0.03 4.92 11.00
N ILE A 408 0.60 5.81 10.22
CA ILE A 408 -0.01 6.52 9.10
C ILE A 408 0.12 5.70 7.82
N ILE A 409 -1.00 5.23 7.28
CA ILE A 409 -1.02 4.63 5.95
C ILE A 409 -1.07 5.73 4.87
N THR A 410 0.04 5.96 4.16
CA THR A 410 0.14 6.96 3.08
C THR A 410 -0.49 6.41 1.79
N ASN A 411 -1.78 6.68 1.56
CA ASN A 411 -2.42 6.32 0.29
C ASN A 411 -1.75 7.05 -0.89
N THR A 412 -0.97 6.33 -1.70
CA THR A 412 -0.51 6.80 -3.02
C THR A 412 -1.67 6.83 -4.01
N GLY A 413 -2.41 7.94 -4.02
CA GLY A 413 -3.34 8.27 -5.09
C GLY A 413 -4.41 9.27 -4.64
N GLY A 414 -4.21 10.55 -4.97
CA GLY A 414 -5.25 11.57 -4.94
C GLY A 414 -5.72 12.00 -3.54
N THR A 415 -6.08 13.26 -3.38
CA THR A 415 -6.83 13.74 -2.23
C THR A 415 -8.19 13.03 -2.17
N TYR A 416 -8.27 11.96 -1.38
CA TYR A 416 -9.52 11.35 -0.94
C TYR A 416 -9.67 11.54 0.57
N PRO A 417 -10.82 12.01 1.06
CA PRO A 417 -11.06 12.09 2.50
C PRO A 417 -11.16 10.70 3.11
N ALA A 418 -10.65 10.54 4.33
CA ALA A 418 -10.74 9.31 5.09
C ALA A 418 -12.20 8.81 5.17
N ASN A 419 -12.37 7.48 5.21
CA ASN A 419 -13.60 6.76 5.61
C ASN A 419 -14.59 6.30 4.50
N GLY A 420 -14.16 6.14 3.25
CA GLY A 420 -14.95 5.43 2.22
C GLY A 420 -14.44 4.01 1.97
N MET A 421 -15.35 3.05 1.81
CA MET A 421 -15.05 1.76 1.17
C MET A 421 -14.41 2.02 -0.18
N GLN A 422 -13.35 1.27 -0.50
CA GLN A 422 -12.60 1.38 -1.76
C GLN A 422 -13.35 0.67 -2.89
N ILE A 423 -14.59 1.11 -3.13
CA ILE A 423 -15.42 0.59 -4.21
C ILE A 423 -14.91 1.20 -5.52
N PRO A 424 -14.57 0.39 -6.55
CA PRO A 424 -14.18 0.92 -7.84
C PRO A 424 -15.28 1.81 -8.40
N HIS A 425 -14.90 2.86 -9.14
CA HIS A 425 -15.84 3.77 -9.76
C HIS A 425 -15.91 3.49 -11.26
N TYR A 426 -17.04 2.96 -11.70
CA TYR A 426 -17.32 2.76 -13.12
C TYR A 426 -18.31 3.80 -13.59
N LEU A 427 -18.00 4.45 -14.72
CA LEU A 427 -18.91 5.37 -15.37
C LEU A 427 -19.67 4.63 -16.47
N GLN A 428 -21.01 4.62 -16.39
CA GLN A 428 -21.86 3.98 -17.39
C GLN A 428 -21.63 4.59 -18.78
N THR A 429 -21.26 5.88 -18.84
CA THR A 429 -20.99 6.62 -20.07
C THR A 429 -19.83 6.05 -20.88
N ASP A 430 -18.90 5.35 -20.23
CA ASP A 430 -17.75 4.73 -20.90
C ASP A 430 -18.18 3.52 -21.75
N TYR A 431 -19.39 3.01 -21.52
CA TYR A 431 -19.94 1.82 -22.15
C TYR A 431 -21.04 2.16 -23.18
N GLY A 432 -20.90 3.29 -23.87
CA GLY A 432 -21.88 3.77 -24.85
C GLY A 432 -22.15 2.83 -26.03
N ASN A 433 -21.21 1.93 -26.33
CA ASN A 433 -21.30 0.97 -27.42
C ASN A 433 -21.88 -0.39 -27.01
N ILE A 434 -22.14 -0.61 -25.72
CA ILE A 434 -22.63 -1.90 -25.21
C ILE A 434 -24.16 -1.85 -25.12
N PRO A 435 -24.90 -2.66 -25.89
CA PRO A 435 -26.36 -2.62 -25.88
C PRO A 435 -26.94 -2.98 -24.52
N TYR A 436 -27.94 -2.23 -24.08
CA TYR A 436 -28.76 -2.59 -22.92
C TYR A 436 -30.15 -1.96 -23.05
N GLY A 437 -31.16 -2.82 -23.11
CA GLY A 437 -32.54 -2.45 -23.38
C GLY A 437 -32.73 -1.83 -24.77
N GLY A 438 -33.49 -0.73 -24.82
CA GLY A 438 -33.70 0.07 -26.04
C GLY A 438 -32.55 1.03 -26.38
N GLY A 439 -31.42 0.96 -25.67
CA GLY A 439 -30.26 1.84 -25.86
C GLY A 439 -28.96 1.12 -25.52
N SER A 440 -28.09 1.78 -24.74
CA SER A 440 -26.82 1.23 -24.27
C SER A 440 -26.67 1.33 -22.75
N ILE A 441 -25.60 0.74 -22.22
CA ILE A 441 -25.23 0.93 -20.81
C ILE A 441 -25.09 2.43 -20.49
N ALA A 442 -24.55 3.25 -21.41
CA ALA A 442 -24.48 4.69 -21.19
C ALA A 442 -25.85 5.35 -21.00
N SER A 443 -26.89 4.92 -21.71
CA SER A 443 -28.21 5.54 -21.63
C SER A 443 -29.11 4.95 -20.54
N SER A 444 -28.89 3.69 -20.14
CA SER A 444 -29.86 2.96 -19.32
C SER A 444 -29.25 2.00 -18.29
N GLY A 445 -27.92 1.93 -18.22
CA GLY A 445 -27.17 0.96 -17.43
C GLY A 445 -26.79 1.43 -16.01
N CYS A 446 -27.43 2.45 -15.45
CA CYS A 446 -27.09 2.94 -14.10
C CYS A 446 -27.19 1.84 -13.03
N GLY A 447 -28.16 0.94 -13.14
CA GLY A 447 -28.34 -0.22 -12.25
C GLY A 447 -27.19 -1.23 -12.36
N PRO A 448 -26.97 -1.86 -13.54
CA PRO A 448 -25.87 -2.80 -13.75
C PRO A 448 -24.49 -2.19 -13.48
N THR A 449 -24.27 -0.91 -13.81
CA THR A 449 -23.02 -0.22 -13.50
C THR A 449 -22.84 -0.05 -12.00
N SER A 450 -23.90 0.33 -11.27
CA SER A 450 -23.86 0.42 -9.80
C SER A 450 -23.61 -0.94 -9.15
N PHE A 451 -24.24 -1.99 -9.67
CA PHE A 451 -24.03 -3.35 -9.19
C PHE A 451 -22.60 -3.82 -9.47
N ALA A 452 -22.07 -3.61 -10.67
CA ALA A 452 -20.69 -3.95 -11.03
C ALA A 452 -19.66 -3.35 -10.07
N MET A 453 -19.85 -2.09 -9.67
CA MET A 453 -19.02 -1.44 -8.65
C MET A 453 -19.08 -2.19 -7.31
N VAL A 454 -20.29 -2.44 -6.80
CA VAL A 454 -20.51 -3.12 -5.52
C VAL A 454 -20.01 -4.56 -5.53
N ALA A 455 -20.31 -5.29 -6.60
CA ALA A 455 -19.91 -6.67 -6.79
C ALA A 455 -18.38 -6.77 -6.82
N SER A 456 -17.70 -5.90 -7.57
CA SER A 456 -16.24 -5.89 -7.64
C SER A 456 -15.58 -5.70 -6.27
N TYR A 457 -16.16 -4.83 -5.45
CA TYR A 457 -15.69 -4.60 -4.08
C TYR A 457 -15.93 -5.83 -3.17
N LEU A 458 -17.11 -6.45 -3.24
CA LEU A 458 -17.48 -7.55 -2.35
C LEU A 458 -16.79 -8.87 -2.71
N THR A 459 -16.53 -9.12 -3.98
CA THR A 459 -15.86 -10.34 -4.44
C THR A 459 -14.34 -10.21 -4.47
N GLY A 460 -13.80 -8.99 -4.45
CA GLY A 460 -12.38 -8.72 -4.64
C GLY A 460 -11.90 -9.03 -6.07
N THR A 461 -12.82 -9.23 -7.02
CA THR A 461 -12.54 -9.50 -8.43
C THR A 461 -13.16 -8.42 -9.31
N THR A 462 -12.58 -8.13 -10.47
CA THR A 462 -13.18 -7.14 -11.38
C THR A 462 -14.44 -7.73 -12.03
N ILE A 463 -15.59 -7.14 -11.73
CA ILE A 463 -16.88 -7.39 -12.38
C ILE A 463 -17.26 -6.08 -13.07
N SER A 464 -17.14 -6.03 -14.39
CA SER A 464 -17.41 -4.82 -15.16
C SER A 464 -18.92 -4.62 -15.40
N PRO A 465 -19.36 -3.41 -15.78
CA PRO A 465 -20.73 -3.19 -16.25
C PRO A 465 -21.12 -4.07 -17.43
N ILE A 466 -20.15 -4.48 -18.26
CA ILE A 466 -20.36 -5.42 -19.36
C ILE A 466 -20.71 -6.79 -18.78
N ASP A 467 -19.95 -7.31 -17.82
CA ASP A 467 -20.22 -8.61 -17.20
C ASP A 467 -21.61 -8.63 -16.53
N ALA A 468 -21.92 -7.55 -15.82
CA ALA A 468 -23.18 -7.35 -15.11
C ALA A 468 -24.41 -7.34 -16.05
N VAL A 469 -24.23 -6.91 -17.31
CA VAL A 469 -25.26 -6.94 -18.36
C VAL A 469 -25.23 -8.24 -19.16
N SER A 470 -24.05 -8.73 -19.57
CA SER A 470 -23.89 -9.94 -20.39
C SER A 470 -24.49 -11.18 -19.75
N TRP A 471 -24.43 -11.28 -18.41
CA TRP A 471 -25.07 -12.37 -17.69
C TRP A 471 -26.60 -12.42 -17.86
N CYS A 472 -27.28 -11.26 -17.80
CA CYS A 472 -28.74 -11.21 -17.82
C CYS A 472 -29.34 -10.70 -19.14
N GLY A 473 -28.52 -10.24 -20.08
CA GLY A 473 -28.96 -9.49 -21.24
C GLY A 473 -29.96 -8.39 -20.87
N ASN A 474 -31.14 -8.43 -21.50
CA ASN A 474 -32.22 -7.48 -21.26
C ASN A 474 -33.30 -7.99 -20.29
N SER A 475 -33.14 -9.17 -19.66
CA SER A 475 -34.18 -9.78 -18.82
C SER A 475 -34.58 -8.93 -17.60
N TYR A 476 -33.71 -8.00 -17.18
CA TYR A 476 -34.00 -7.05 -16.10
C TYR A 476 -34.10 -5.60 -16.59
N TYR A 477 -34.15 -5.37 -17.90
CA TYR A 477 -34.37 -4.04 -18.44
C TYR A 477 -35.86 -3.66 -18.34
N MET A 478 -36.13 -2.48 -17.79
CA MET A 478 -37.46 -1.88 -17.75
C MET A 478 -37.52 -0.72 -18.76
N PRO A 479 -38.32 -0.85 -19.85
CA PRO A 479 -38.46 0.19 -20.86
C PRO A 479 -38.80 1.56 -20.28
N GLY A 480 -38.01 2.58 -20.63
CA GLY A 480 -38.21 3.96 -20.18
C GLY A 480 -37.81 4.24 -18.72
N VAL A 481 -37.39 3.24 -17.95
CA VAL A 481 -37.04 3.37 -16.53
C VAL A 481 -35.60 2.91 -16.23
N GLY A 482 -35.08 1.93 -16.96
CA GLY A 482 -33.73 1.42 -16.80
C GLY A 482 -33.72 -0.04 -16.34
N THR A 483 -33.52 -0.29 -15.05
CA THR A 483 -33.32 -1.66 -14.51
C THR A 483 -34.34 -1.99 -13.43
N TYR A 484 -34.95 -3.18 -13.50
CA TYR A 484 -35.87 -3.68 -12.48
C TYR A 484 -35.16 -3.89 -11.15
N TRP A 485 -35.86 -3.61 -10.05
CA TRP A 485 -35.33 -3.76 -8.69
C TRP A 485 -34.95 -5.20 -8.33
N SER A 486 -35.65 -6.19 -8.91
CA SER A 486 -35.36 -7.62 -8.74
C SER A 486 -33.97 -8.01 -9.25
N TYR A 487 -33.37 -7.20 -10.11
CA TYR A 487 -32.02 -7.39 -10.63
C TYR A 487 -30.99 -7.58 -9.52
N PHE A 488 -30.99 -6.73 -8.49
CA PHE A 488 -29.90 -6.70 -7.52
C PHE A 488 -29.78 -7.99 -6.71
N ALA A 489 -30.90 -8.59 -6.29
CA ALA A 489 -30.90 -9.86 -5.58
C ALA A 489 -30.48 -11.02 -6.50
N ALA A 490 -30.95 -11.03 -7.75
CA ALA A 490 -30.60 -12.06 -8.71
C ALA A 490 -29.11 -12.00 -9.12
N ALA A 491 -28.62 -10.79 -9.39
CA ALA A 491 -27.23 -10.53 -9.74
C ALA A 491 -26.30 -10.86 -8.56
N ALA A 492 -26.64 -10.43 -7.34
CA ALA A 492 -25.84 -10.78 -6.16
C ALA A 492 -25.74 -12.29 -5.94
N SER A 493 -26.81 -13.04 -6.18
CA SER A 493 -26.80 -14.50 -6.13
C SER A 493 -25.87 -15.10 -7.18
N HIS A 494 -25.95 -14.63 -8.43
CA HIS A 494 -25.11 -15.13 -9.53
C HIS A 494 -23.63 -14.84 -9.33
N PHE A 495 -23.27 -13.60 -8.99
CA PHE A 495 -21.89 -13.15 -8.83
C PHE A 495 -21.32 -13.44 -7.43
N GLY A 496 -22.10 -14.05 -6.54
CA GLY A 496 -21.63 -14.46 -5.22
C GLY A 496 -21.45 -13.32 -4.22
N CYS A 497 -22.19 -12.23 -4.33
CA CYS A 497 -22.08 -11.00 -3.53
C CYS A 497 -22.86 -11.01 -2.21
N GLY A 498 -23.20 -12.19 -1.66
CA GLY A 498 -23.95 -12.30 -0.41
C GLY A 498 -25.45 -11.99 -0.53
N SER A 499 -26.11 -11.81 0.61
CA SER A 499 -27.53 -11.44 0.68
C SER A 499 -27.75 -9.95 0.38
N VAL A 500 -28.91 -9.64 -0.19
CA VAL A 500 -29.35 -8.28 -0.48
C VAL A 500 -30.60 -7.98 0.33
N THR A 501 -30.54 -6.96 1.17
CA THR A 501 -31.69 -6.47 1.95
C THR A 501 -32.21 -5.18 1.33
N GLN A 502 -33.46 -5.18 0.88
CA GLN A 502 -34.13 -3.97 0.43
C GLN A 502 -34.75 -3.22 1.62
N THR A 503 -34.56 -1.90 1.69
CA THR A 503 -35.14 -1.05 2.74
C THR A 503 -35.48 0.35 2.21
N SER A 504 -36.33 1.07 2.92
CA SER A 504 -36.57 2.51 2.75
C SER A 504 -36.05 3.35 3.93
N ASP A 505 -35.52 2.71 4.98
CA ASP A 505 -35.07 3.39 6.19
C ASP A 505 -33.63 3.93 6.02
N PRO A 506 -33.42 5.26 6.04
CA PRO A 506 -32.10 5.87 5.91
C PRO A 506 -31.18 5.57 7.11
N ASN A 507 -31.72 5.27 8.30
CA ASN A 507 -30.90 4.93 9.47
C ASN A 507 -30.30 3.52 9.35
N ALA A 508 -31.06 2.57 8.80
CA ALA A 508 -30.55 1.25 8.44
C ALA A 508 -29.41 1.35 7.40
N VAL A 509 -29.52 2.28 6.45
CA VAL A 509 -28.45 2.56 5.47
C VAL A 509 -27.20 3.12 6.13
N LEU A 510 -27.33 4.14 7.00
CA LEU A 510 -26.19 4.69 7.72
C LEU A 510 -25.47 3.64 8.58
N THR A 511 -26.25 2.78 9.24
CA THR A 511 -25.73 1.65 10.03
C THR A 511 -24.99 0.64 9.15
N ALA A 512 -25.52 0.32 7.97
CA ALA A 512 -24.85 -0.58 7.04
C ALA A 512 -23.54 0.01 6.51
N LEU A 513 -23.56 1.29 6.12
CA LEU A 513 -22.36 1.97 5.61
C LEU A 513 -21.26 2.08 6.66
N SER A 514 -21.60 2.31 7.94
CA SER A 514 -20.61 2.32 9.03
C SER A 514 -20.01 0.93 9.32
N GLN A 515 -20.72 -0.14 8.95
CA GLN A 515 -20.24 -1.52 9.02
C GLN A 515 -19.46 -1.96 7.76
N GLY A 516 -19.19 -1.05 6.82
CA GLY A 516 -18.49 -1.37 5.57
C GLY A 516 -19.31 -2.24 4.62
N ARG A 517 -20.64 -2.13 4.68
CA ARG A 517 -21.59 -2.78 3.76
C ARG A 517 -22.05 -1.76 2.70
N PRO A 518 -21.75 -1.99 1.41
CA PRO A 518 -22.11 -1.05 0.35
C PRO A 518 -23.61 -1.04 0.10
N VAL A 519 -24.12 0.11 -0.35
CA VAL A 519 -25.56 0.30 -0.57
C VAL A 519 -25.80 0.88 -1.95
N ILE A 520 -26.74 0.32 -2.70
CA ILE A 520 -27.26 0.97 -3.91
C ILE A 520 -28.52 1.74 -3.54
N SER A 521 -28.63 2.98 -4.00
CA SER A 521 -29.80 3.84 -3.78
C SER A 521 -30.50 4.14 -5.09
N SER A 522 -31.83 3.94 -5.13
CA SER A 522 -32.69 4.41 -6.22
C SER A 522 -33.09 5.85 -5.97
N GLN A 523 -32.77 6.72 -6.91
CA GLN A 523 -32.98 8.16 -6.85
C GLN A 523 -34.05 8.60 -7.86
N ARG A 524 -34.95 9.48 -7.43
CA ARG A 524 -35.84 10.26 -8.29
C ARG A 524 -35.15 11.57 -8.72
N ALA A 525 -35.85 12.35 -9.54
CA ALA A 525 -35.36 13.65 -9.99
C ALA A 525 -34.91 14.54 -8.81
N GLY A 526 -33.69 15.09 -8.91
CA GLY A 526 -32.97 15.74 -7.83
C GLY A 526 -31.54 16.10 -8.19
N ILE A 527 -30.66 16.12 -7.20
CA ILE A 527 -29.25 16.50 -7.40
C ILE A 527 -28.46 15.51 -8.27
N PHE A 528 -28.84 14.22 -8.24
CA PHE A 528 -28.11 13.17 -8.95
C PHE A 528 -28.58 13.00 -10.41
N THR A 529 -29.82 13.35 -10.70
CA THR A 529 -30.47 13.05 -11.99
C THR A 529 -31.72 13.91 -12.22
N SER A 530 -32.13 14.09 -13.47
CA SER A 530 -33.43 14.68 -13.82
C SER A 530 -34.58 13.65 -13.91
N GLY A 531 -34.27 12.35 -13.81
CA GLY A 531 -35.21 11.24 -13.92
C GLY A 531 -34.99 10.18 -12.83
N GLY A 532 -35.24 8.90 -13.13
CA GLY A 532 -34.84 7.79 -12.26
C GLY A 532 -33.34 7.48 -12.42
N HIS A 533 -32.65 7.13 -11.33
CA HIS A 533 -31.22 6.80 -11.37
C HIS A 533 -30.81 5.88 -10.22
N PHE A 534 -29.71 5.15 -10.38
CA PHE A 534 -29.09 4.38 -9.30
C PHE A 534 -27.71 4.95 -9.00
N ILE A 535 -27.38 5.06 -7.72
CA ILE A 535 -26.07 5.48 -7.22
C ILE A 535 -25.57 4.50 -6.16
N VAL A 536 -24.25 4.44 -5.97
CA VAL A 536 -23.64 3.63 -4.92
C VAL A 536 -23.25 4.54 -3.76
N LEU A 537 -23.72 4.21 -2.56
CA LEU A 537 -23.27 4.81 -1.31
C LEU A 537 -22.12 3.95 -0.78
N ARG A 538 -20.96 4.58 -0.61
CA ARG A 538 -19.69 3.87 -0.36
C ARG A 538 -19.09 4.12 1.01
N GLY A 539 -19.81 4.78 1.91
CA GLY A 539 -19.36 4.95 3.30
C GLY A 539 -19.94 6.19 3.95
N VAL A 540 -19.67 6.32 5.24
CA VAL A 540 -19.99 7.48 6.05
C VAL A 540 -18.68 8.05 6.60
N THR A 541 -18.48 9.34 6.40
CA THR A 541 -17.33 10.09 6.91
C THR A 541 -17.43 10.32 8.41
N ALA A 542 -16.32 10.68 9.05
CA ALA A 542 -16.31 11.07 10.47
C ALA A 542 -17.26 12.24 10.78
N SER A 543 -17.59 13.09 9.80
CA SER A 543 -18.56 14.19 9.92
C SER A 543 -20.02 13.73 9.82
N GLY A 544 -20.27 12.43 9.64
CA GLY A 544 -21.61 11.86 9.44
C GLY A 544 -22.17 12.04 8.03
N LYS A 545 -21.34 12.49 7.07
CA LYS A 545 -21.74 12.66 5.66
C LYS A 545 -21.48 11.40 4.85
N VAL A 546 -22.28 11.17 3.82
CA VAL A 546 -22.22 9.98 2.97
C VAL A 546 -21.37 10.23 1.74
N LEU A 547 -20.55 9.26 1.39
CA LEU A 547 -19.74 9.25 0.17
C LEU A 547 -20.48 8.48 -0.93
N VAL A 548 -20.40 8.99 -2.17
CA VAL A 548 -21.16 8.45 -3.31
C VAL A 548 -20.24 8.14 -4.49
N ASN A 549 -20.46 6.99 -5.13
CA ASN A 549 -20.03 6.73 -6.50
C ASN A 549 -21.27 6.78 -7.40
N ASP A 550 -21.38 7.86 -8.19
CA ASP A 550 -22.45 8.03 -9.17
C ASP A 550 -22.00 7.38 -10.50
N PRO A 551 -22.69 6.37 -11.05
CA PRO A 551 -22.32 5.77 -12.34
C PRO A 551 -22.47 6.75 -13.51
N ASN A 552 -23.11 7.90 -13.33
CA ASN A 552 -23.23 8.96 -14.33
C ASN A 552 -22.53 10.25 -13.84
N ASP A 553 -21.48 10.11 -13.05
CA ASP A 553 -20.63 11.24 -12.62
C ASP A 553 -19.88 11.84 -13.81
N SER A 554 -19.36 13.05 -13.64
CA SER A 554 -18.58 13.77 -14.64
C SER A 554 -17.64 14.74 -13.96
N SER A 555 -16.68 15.31 -14.69
CA SER A 555 -15.82 16.38 -14.15
C SER A 555 -16.61 17.61 -13.67
N SER A 556 -17.80 17.85 -14.22
CA SER A 556 -18.67 18.96 -13.82
C SER A 556 -19.50 18.65 -12.57
N LYS A 557 -19.94 17.40 -12.39
CA LYS A 557 -20.65 16.96 -11.17
C LYS A 557 -19.66 16.72 -10.02
N ASN A 558 -18.59 15.98 -10.31
CA ASN A 558 -17.51 15.62 -9.40
C ASN A 558 -18.01 15.06 -8.06
N PHE A 559 -19.03 14.22 -8.11
CA PHE A 559 -19.68 13.67 -6.93
C PHE A 559 -18.80 12.66 -6.20
N ILE A 560 -17.88 11.99 -6.89
CA ILE A 560 -16.87 11.12 -6.26
C ILE A 560 -16.05 11.83 -5.18
N ASN A 561 -15.79 13.14 -5.33
CA ASN A 561 -14.99 13.94 -4.39
C ASN A 561 -15.85 14.77 -3.42
N ARG A 562 -17.18 14.57 -3.42
CA ARG A 562 -18.13 15.35 -2.62
C ARG A 562 -18.74 14.49 -1.51
N GLU A 563 -18.91 15.11 -0.34
CA GLU A 563 -19.68 14.56 0.78
C GLU A 563 -21.14 15.03 0.72
N PHE A 564 -22.08 14.13 1.01
CA PHE A 564 -23.51 14.40 0.93
C PHE A 564 -24.22 14.22 2.28
N ASP A 565 -25.22 15.05 2.55
CA ASP A 565 -26.11 14.82 3.68
C ASP A 565 -27.10 13.68 3.40
N MET A 566 -27.16 12.70 4.31
CA MET A 566 -28.02 11.54 4.12
C MET A 566 -29.51 11.93 4.03
N MET A 567 -29.98 12.86 4.86
CA MET A 567 -31.41 13.13 4.97
C MET A 567 -31.88 14.15 3.93
N SER A 568 -31.13 15.25 3.79
CA SER A 568 -31.55 16.37 2.94
C SER A 568 -31.15 16.22 1.48
N GLU A 569 -30.11 15.44 1.16
CA GLU A 569 -29.56 15.35 -0.20
C GLU A 569 -29.74 13.97 -0.84
N ILE A 570 -29.58 12.88 -0.09
CA ILE A 570 -29.73 11.51 -0.62
C ILE A 570 -31.15 10.99 -0.41
N HIS A 571 -31.61 10.95 0.84
CA HIS A 571 -32.89 10.35 1.19
C HIS A 571 -34.08 11.18 0.72
N SER A 572 -33.91 12.51 0.64
CA SER A 572 -34.93 13.40 0.10
C SER A 572 -35.40 13.00 -1.29
N THR A 573 -34.54 12.33 -2.08
CA THR A 573 -34.85 11.81 -3.42
C THR A 573 -34.78 10.29 -3.54
N ALA A 574 -34.56 9.55 -2.46
CA ALA A 574 -34.48 8.09 -2.50
C ALA A 574 -35.88 7.43 -2.52
N ASN A 575 -36.08 6.46 -3.41
CA ASN A 575 -37.27 5.60 -3.42
C ASN A 575 -37.05 4.29 -2.64
N ALA A 576 -35.84 3.74 -2.70
CA ALA A 576 -35.45 2.49 -2.04
C ALA A 576 -33.93 2.35 -1.99
N TYR A 577 -33.46 1.46 -1.12
CA TYR A 577 -32.07 1.09 -0.96
C TYR A 577 -31.91 -0.44 -1.00
N TRP A 578 -30.76 -0.89 -1.48
CA TRP A 578 -30.32 -2.28 -1.44
C TRP A 578 -29.00 -2.36 -0.70
N ILE A 579 -29.01 -2.96 0.47
CA ILE A 579 -27.84 -3.18 1.31
C ILE A 579 -27.28 -4.55 0.98
N PHE A 580 -25.99 -4.61 0.65
CA PHE A 580 -25.30 -5.85 0.30
C PHE A 580 -24.44 -6.31 1.47
N ASP A 581 -24.60 -7.57 1.86
CA ASP A 581 -23.83 -8.18 2.94
C ASP A 581 -22.46 -8.65 2.47
N LYS A 582 -21.45 -8.54 3.35
CA LYS A 582 -20.19 -9.27 3.15
C LYS A 582 -20.46 -10.75 3.34
N LYS A 583 -19.89 -11.56 2.45
CA LYS A 583 -20.01 -13.01 2.49
C LYS A 583 -19.05 -13.62 3.51
#